data_AF-A0A2E6EPQ4-F1
#
_entry.id   AF-A0A2E6EPQ4-F1
#
_cell.length_a   1.000
_cell.length_b   1.000
_cell.length_c   1.000
_cell.angle_alpha   90.00
_cell.angle_beta   90.00
_cell.angle_gamma   90.00
#
_symmetry.space_group_name_H-M   'P 1'
#
loop_
_entity.id
_entity.type
_entity.pdbx_description
1 polymer ?
#
loop_
_entity_poly.entity_id
_entity_poly.type
_entity_poly.pdbx_seq_one_letter_code
_entity_poly.pdbx_strand_id
1 'polypeptide(L)' 'MTNQRLFALFLFPALLLLAACPAIEDCVCPAIDAPVCGEDGVTYGNSCMAACEDVAVAQDGACAGDDDDDDSANGSGQ' A
#
# COMPACT_ATOMS: atom_id res chain seq x y z
N MET A 1 42.13 27.11 10.61
CA MET A 1 40.72 27.53 10.69
C MET A 1 39.87 26.44 10.05
N THR A 2 39.75 25.35 10.80
CA THR A 2 38.70 24.36 10.68
C THR A 2 37.36 25.08 10.56
N ASN A 3 36.53 24.79 9.55
CA ASN A 3 35.05 24.96 9.59
C ASN A 3 34.32 24.59 8.28
N GLN A 4 34.87 23.72 7.42
CA GLN A 4 34.13 23.21 6.26
C GLN A 4 33.30 21.93 6.58
N ARG A 5 33.24 21.53 7.85
CA ARG A 5 32.38 20.44 8.35
C ARG A 5 31.13 20.92 9.07
N LEU A 6 30.98 22.23 9.29
CA LEU A 6 29.80 22.80 9.94
C LEU A 6 28.63 22.95 8.95
N PHE A 7 28.89 23.20 7.66
CA PHE A 7 27.84 23.31 6.64
C PHE A 7 27.09 22.00 6.36
N ALA A 8 27.76 20.85 6.50
CA ALA A 8 27.13 19.54 6.25
C ALA A 8 26.18 19.09 7.37
N LEU A 9 26.27 19.67 8.58
CA LEU A 9 25.34 19.39 9.68
C LEU A 9 24.09 20.26 9.66
N PHE A 10 24.08 21.35 8.88
CA PHE A 10 22.90 22.21 8.73
C PHE A 10 21.99 21.81 7.56
N LEU A 11 22.46 20.97 6.62
CA LEU A 11 21.68 20.46 5.48
C LEU A 11 21.29 18.98 5.59
N PHE A 12 21.56 18.33 6.73
CA PHE A 12 21.17 16.94 6.98
C PHE A 12 19.97 16.73 7.92
N PRO A 13 19.51 17.67 8.78
CA PRO A 13 18.36 17.38 9.64
C PRO A 13 17.03 17.55 8.91
N ALA A 14 17.00 18.22 7.76
CA ALA A 14 15.78 18.49 6.99
C ALA A 14 15.52 17.48 5.85
N LEU A 15 16.54 16.76 5.37
CA LEU A 15 16.35 15.74 4.32
C LEU A 15 15.87 14.39 4.89
N LEU A 16 16.02 14.18 6.20
CA LEU A 16 15.48 13.01 6.91
C LEU A 16 14.04 13.22 7.43
N LEU A 17 13.38 14.30 7.03
CA LEU A 17 12.08 14.75 7.58
C LEU A 17 10.95 14.68 6.54
N LEU A 18 11.10 13.88 5.48
CA LEU A 18 10.11 13.77 4.39
C LEU A 18 9.74 12.32 4.06
N ALA A 19 9.46 11.52 5.10
CA ALA A 19 8.85 10.19 4.93
C ALA A 19 8.14 9.75 6.22
N ALA A 20 7.07 10.45 6.59
CA ALA A 20 6.05 9.90 7.47
C ALA A 20 4.73 10.60 7.15
N CYS A 21 3.90 9.93 6.35
CA CYS A 21 2.48 10.26 6.30
C CYS A 21 1.93 10.07 7.73
N PRO A 22 1.34 11.08 8.38
CA PRO A 22 0.66 10.86 9.66
C PRO A 22 -0.60 10.03 9.39
N ALA A 23 -0.44 8.70 9.34
CA ALA A 23 -1.54 7.77 9.17
C ALA A 23 -2.25 7.55 10.50
N ILE A 24 -3.09 8.49 10.94
CA ILE A 24 -4.28 8.17 11.76
C ILE A 24 -5.31 9.30 11.58
N GLU A 25 -6.04 9.28 10.47
CA GLU A 25 -7.46 9.62 10.54
C GLU A 25 -8.19 8.31 10.26
N ASP A 26 -9.21 7.98 11.05
CA ASP A 26 -10.07 6.82 10.83
C ASP A 26 -10.30 6.64 9.32
N CYS A 27 -9.78 5.56 8.73
CA CYS A 27 -9.88 5.37 7.30
C CYS A 27 -11.34 5.19 6.90
N VAL A 28 -11.96 6.29 6.49
CA VAL A 28 -13.30 6.27 5.96
C VAL A 28 -13.20 5.89 4.49
N CYS A 29 -13.24 4.58 4.25
CA CYS A 29 -13.33 4.05 2.90
C CYS A 29 -14.80 3.85 2.49
N PRO A 30 -15.14 4.15 1.23
CA PRO A 30 -16.45 3.81 0.72
C PRO A 30 -16.60 2.28 0.66
N ALA A 31 -17.80 1.78 0.93
CA ALA A 31 -18.15 0.37 0.79
C ALA A 31 -18.32 -0.01 -0.69
N ILE A 32 -17.22 0.08 -1.45
CA ILE A 32 -17.14 -0.35 -2.84
C ILE A 32 -16.50 -1.73 -2.86
N ASP A 33 -17.19 -2.69 -3.47
CA ASP A 33 -16.67 -4.04 -3.73
C ASP A 33 -15.79 -4.00 -4.99
N ALA A 34 -14.50 -3.76 -4.80
CA ALA A 34 -13.51 -3.70 -5.88
C ALA A 34 -12.20 -4.33 -5.39
N PRO A 35 -12.12 -5.67 -5.27
CA PRO A 35 -11.01 -6.33 -4.60
C PRO A 35 -9.68 -6.03 -5.29
N VAL A 36 -8.63 -5.88 -4.49
CA VAL A 36 -7.25 -5.65 -4.95
C VAL A 36 -6.29 -6.52 -4.16
N CYS A 37 -5.18 -6.89 -4.78
CA CYS A 37 -4.13 -7.65 -4.14
C CYS A 37 -3.02 -6.70 -3.69
N GLY A 38 -2.71 -6.69 -2.39
CA GLY A 38 -1.60 -5.94 -1.84
C GLY A 38 -0.24 -6.53 -2.21
N GLU A 39 0.81 -5.72 -2.14
CA GLU A 39 2.20 -6.19 -2.27
C GLU A 39 2.61 -7.14 -1.14
N ASP A 40 1.86 -7.15 -0.04
CA ASP A 40 1.98 -8.10 1.06
C ASP A 40 1.33 -9.47 0.77
N GLY A 41 0.63 -9.60 -0.36
CA GLY A 41 -0.08 -10.82 -0.75
C GLY A 41 -1.43 -10.99 -0.08
N VAL A 42 -2.01 -9.93 0.51
CA VAL A 42 -3.34 -9.94 1.11
C VAL A 42 -4.36 -9.31 0.17
N THR A 43 -5.53 -9.94 0.03
CA THR A 43 -6.66 -9.34 -0.68
C THR A 43 -7.38 -8.29 0.17
N TYR A 44 -7.46 -7.06 -0.35
CA TYR A 44 -8.21 -5.96 0.23
C TYR A 44 -9.52 -5.76 -0.52
N GLY A 45 -10.61 -5.47 0.19
CA GLY A 45 -11.94 -5.25 -0.43
C GLY A 45 -11.99 -4.07 -1.40
N ASN A 46 -11.09 -3.10 -1.23
CA ASN A 46 -10.79 -2.08 -2.23
C ASN A 46 -9.42 -1.41 -2.03
N SER A 47 -9.00 -0.62 -3.02
CA SER A 47 -7.75 0.15 -2.98
C SER A 47 -7.65 1.15 -1.83
N CYS A 48 -8.78 1.65 -1.32
CA CYS A 48 -8.78 2.53 -0.15
C CYS A 48 -8.43 1.74 1.12
N MET A 49 -8.96 0.53 1.29
CA MET A 49 -8.61 -0.33 2.41
C MET A 49 -7.12 -0.73 2.39
N ALA A 50 -6.56 -1.04 1.21
CA ALA A 50 -5.12 -1.30 1.06
C ALA A 50 -4.29 -0.08 1.47
N ALA A 51 -4.63 1.10 0.97
CA ALA A 51 -3.94 2.34 1.32
C ALA A 51 -4.09 2.72 2.81
N CYS A 52 -5.18 2.30 3.45
CA CYS A 52 -5.38 2.51 4.89
C CYS A 52 -4.37 1.75 5.74
N GLU A 53 -4.06 0.52 5.34
CA GLU A 53 -3.05 -0.31 6.00
C GLU A 53 -1.62 0.03 5.51
N ASP A 54 -1.45 1.16 4.79
CA ASP A 54 -0.21 1.57 4.13
C ASP A 54 0.37 0.48 3.20
N VAL A 55 -0.51 -0.34 2.61
CA VAL A 55 -0.16 -1.40 1.65
C VAL A 55 -0.37 -0.92 0.22
N ALA A 56 0.69 -1.02 -0.58
CA ALA A 56 0.63 -0.75 -2.00
C ALA A 56 -0.13 -1.87 -2.74
N VAL A 57 -0.88 -1.50 -3.77
CA VAL A 57 -1.60 -2.46 -4.61
C VAL A 57 -0.66 -3.03 -5.66
N ALA A 58 -0.50 -4.36 -5.66
CA ALA A 58 0.27 -5.10 -6.64
C ALA A 58 -0.51 -5.35 -7.94
N GLN A 59 -1.79 -5.73 -7.82
CA GLN A 59 -2.69 -5.95 -8.95
C GLN A 59 -4.15 -5.66 -8.59
N ASP A 60 -4.94 -5.30 -9.60
CA ASP A 60 -6.40 -5.28 -9.50
C ASP A 60 -6.94 -6.72 -9.41
N GLY A 61 -7.96 -6.95 -8.58
CA GLY A 61 -8.49 -8.28 -8.28
C GLY A 61 -7.84 -8.93 -7.05
N ALA A 62 -8.43 -10.02 -6.55
CA ALA A 62 -7.91 -10.77 -5.40
C ALA A 62 -6.53 -11.38 -5.68
N CYS A 63 -5.79 -11.66 -4.62
CA CYS A 63 -4.54 -12.41 -4.69
C CYS A 63 -4.81 -13.86 -5.10
N ALA A 64 -3.92 -14.43 -5.91
CA ALA A 64 -4.00 -15.82 -6.34
C ALA A 64 -3.70 -16.76 -5.16
N GLY A 65 -4.72 -17.08 -4.36
CA GLY A 65 -4.58 -17.96 -3.19
C GLY A 65 -5.57 -17.69 -2.06
N ASP A 66 -6.33 -16.59 -2.11
CA ASP A 66 -7.40 -16.31 -1.16
C ASP A 66 -8.74 -16.88 -1.66
N ASP A 67 -8.67 -18.08 -2.23
CA ASP A 67 -9.81 -18.82 -2.78
C ASP A 67 -10.67 -19.38 -1.64
N ASP A 68 -11.52 -18.54 -1.04
CA ASP A 68 -12.75 -19.05 -0.42
C ASP A 68 -13.72 -19.41 -1.56
N ASP A 69 -13.64 -20.68 -1.96
CA ASP A 69 -14.67 -21.50 -2.60
C ASP A 69 -15.88 -20.76 -3.24
N ASP A 70 -15.74 -20.30 -4.48
CA ASP A 70 -16.88 -20.12 -5.40
C ASP A 70 -16.46 -20.46 -6.85
N ASP A 71 -16.57 -21.75 -7.17
CA ASP A 71 -16.92 -22.33 -8.47
C ASP A 71 -16.69 -21.46 -9.73
N SER A 72 -15.43 -21.17 -10.10
CA SER A 72 -15.08 -20.84 -11.49
C SER A 72 -14.06 -21.79 -12.10
N ALA A 73 -14.29 -23.08 -11.89
CA ALA A 73 -13.99 -24.07 -12.92
C ALA A 73 -15.17 -24.14 -13.92
N ASN A 74 -15.27 -23.15 -14.81
CA ASN A 74 -15.69 -23.44 -16.18
C ASN A 74 -14.84 -22.66 -17.19
N GLY A 75 -13.58 -23.06 -17.27
CA GLY A 75 -12.91 -23.09 -18.54
C GLY A 75 -13.53 -24.18 -19.41
N SER A 76 -14.30 -23.79 -20.42
CA SER A 76 -14.38 -24.55 -21.66
C SER A 76 -14.45 -23.59 -22.84
N GLY A 77 -13.26 -23.24 -23.34
CA GLY A 77 -13.14 -22.82 -24.72
C GLY A 77 -13.46 -24.01 -25.63
N GLN A 78 -14.43 -23.83 -26.51
CA GLN A 78 -14.50 -24.42 -27.85
C GLN A 78 -15.08 -23.39 -28.80
#